data_AF-S5UCP7-F1
#
_entry.id   AF-S5UCP7-F1
#
_cell.length_a   1.000
_cell.length_b   1.000
_cell.length_c   1.000
_cell.angle_alpha   90.00
_cell.angle_beta   90.00
_cell.angle_gamma   90.00
#
_symmetry.space_group_name_H-M   'P 1'
#
loop_
_entity.id
_entity.type
_entity.pdbx_description
1 polymer ?
#
loop_
_entity_poly.entity_id
_entity_poly.type
_entity_poly.pdbx_seq_one_letter_code
_entity_poly.pdbx_strand_id
1 'polypeptide(L)'
;MSDEELDDTTVFRVVINDEEQYSIWPADRDLPPGWRDEGTTGPKPACLEHIDRVWTDMRPLSLRKFMEEMASAPAPTEEDEFDDDGESLVSRLSNGDHPVEVTIRPERTPAALHEAIERGYVFIRFTQTDGGTELGVRLDPAACDLSGADFDAGTGRITLTGDLTLDFEPVRCTAGIDLATMTGTGHLSVSEPAA
;
A
#
# COMPACT_ATOMS: atom_id res chain seq x y z
N MET A 1 14.61 32.19 20.49
CA MET A 1 13.99 33.53 20.52
C MET A 1 14.65 34.33 19.42
N SER A 2 13.90 34.70 18.37
CA SER A 2 14.19 35.75 17.36
C SER A 2 13.51 35.52 16.00
N ASP A 3 12.26 35.05 15.97
CA ASP A 3 11.37 35.17 14.78
C ASP A 3 10.07 35.93 15.11
N GLU A 4 9.81 36.26 16.38
CA GLU A 4 8.55 36.88 16.84
C GLU A 4 8.54 38.43 16.83
N GLU A 5 9.68 39.10 16.64
CA GLU A 5 9.78 40.58 16.79
C GLU A 5 9.87 41.36 15.46
N LEU A 6 9.86 40.69 14.29
CA LEU A 6 9.90 41.34 12.96
C LEU A 6 8.51 41.45 12.29
N ASP A 7 7.46 40.92 12.92
CA ASP A 7 6.16 40.63 12.31
C ASP A 7 5.16 41.82 12.36
N ASP A 8 5.45 42.90 13.11
CA ASP A 8 4.46 43.98 13.32
C ASP A 8 4.48 45.06 12.23
N THR A 9 5.56 45.15 11.43
CA THR A 9 5.70 46.18 10.36
C THR A 9 5.77 45.59 8.95
N THR A 10 5.87 44.27 8.82
CA THR A 10 5.98 43.61 7.52
C THR A 10 4.60 43.48 6.88
N VAL A 11 4.43 44.05 5.69
CA VAL A 11 3.20 43.95 4.92
C VAL A 11 3.24 42.68 4.08
N PHE A 12 2.21 41.85 4.22
CA PHE A 12 1.99 40.65 3.44
C PHE A 12 0.82 40.84 2.48
N ARG A 13 0.83 40.08 1.39
CA ARG A 13 -0.26 39.92 0.44
C ARG A 13 -0.75 38.48 0.47
N VAL A 14 -2.04 38.28 0.27
CA VAL A 14 -2.62 36.94 0.08
C VAL A 14 -2.38 36.52 -1.37
N VAL A 15 -1.91 35.30 -1.54
CA VAL A 15 -1.62 34.70 -2.84
C VAL A 15 -2.35 33.37 -2.96
N ILE A 16 -2.71 33.03 -4.19
CA ILE A 16 -3.39 31.78 -4.52
C ILE A 16 -2.67 31.11 -5.68
N ASN A 17 -2.55 29.78 -5.65
CA ASN A 17 -1.95 29.02 -6.75
C ASN A 17 -3.01 28.43 -7.71
N ASP A 18 -2.56 27.70 -8.73
CA ASP A 18 -3.42 27.04 -9.71
C ASP A 18 -4.30 25.92 -9.10
N GLU A 19 -3.94 25.41 -7.92
CA GLU A 19 -4.71 24.41 -7.17
C GLU A 19 -5.73 25.04 -6.19
N GLU A 20 -5.92 26.35 -6.26
CA GLU A 20 -6.78 27.14 -5.36
C GLU A 20 -6.33 27.12 -3.88
N GLN A 21 -5.04 26.93 -3.62
CA GLN A 21 -4.46 26.98 -2.28
C GLN A 21 -4.04 28.40 -1.93
N TYR A 22 -4.43 28.86 -0.75
CA TYR A 22 -4.12 30.20 -0.26
C TYR A 22 -2.85 30.21 0.60
N SER A 23 -2.07 31.27 0.49
CA SER A 23 -0.90 31.52 1.32
C SER A 23 -0.66 33.02 1.49
N ILE A 24 0.29 33.40 2.33
CA ILE A 24 0.76 34.79 2.49
C ILE A 24 2.16 34.92 1.89
N TRP A 25 2.41 36.02 1.21
CA TRP A 25 3.71 36.35 0.62
C TRP A 25 4.11 37.78 0.99
N PRO A 26 5.40 38.08 1.22
CA PRO A 26 5.83 39.45 1.49
C PRO A 26 5.45 40.40 0.34
N ALA A 27 4.88 41.56 0.67
CA ALA A 27 4.43 42.53 -0.33
C ALA A 27 5.59 43.21 -1.09
N ASP A 28 6.80 43.18 -0.55
CA ASP A 28 8.01 43.75 -1.17
C ASP A 28 8.67 42.82 -2.20
N ARG A 29 8.20 41.57 -2.34
CA ARG A 29 8.82 40.57 -3.21
C ARG A 29 7.95 40.26 -4.42
N ASP A 30 8.62 39.95 -5.54
CA ASP A 30 7.97 39.38 -6.72
C ASP A 30 7.29 38.04 -6.38
N LEU A 31 6.20 37.75 -7.08
CA LEU A 31 5.44 36.52 -6.89
C LEU A 31 6.21 35.32 -7.45
N PRO A 32 6.24 34.18 -6.73
CA PRO A 32 6.78 32.96 -7.28
C PRO A 32 5.95 32.49 -8.49
N PRO A 33 6.56 31.78 -9.47
CA PRO A 33 5.84 31.22 -10.59
C PRO A 33 4.68 30.32 -10.14
N GLY A 34 3.51 30.45 -10.80
CA GLY A 34 2.30 29.68 -10.46
C GLY A 34 1.49 30.25 -9.30
N TRP A 35 1.90 31.39 -8.73
CA TRP A 35 1.14 32.11 -7.70
C TRP A 35 0.63 33.44 -8.25
N ARG A 36 -0.61 33.78 -7.91
CA ARG A 36 -1.24 35.05 -8.28
C ARG A 36 -1.71 35.80 -7.04
N ASP A 37 -1.72 37.12 -7.14
CA ASP A 37 -2.23 38.01 -6.10
C ASP A 37 -3.76 37.85 -5.98
N GLU A 38 -4.25 37.68 -4.76
CA GLU A 38 -5.69 37.58 -4.47
C GLU A 38 -6.34 38.96 -4.30
N GLY A 39 -5.56 39.98 -3.97
CA GLY A 39 -6.01 41.37 -3.76
C GLY A 39 -5.99 41.81 -2.29
N THR A 40 -5.94 40.88 -1.33
CA THR A 40 -5.84 41.21 0.10
C THR A 40 -4.39 41.49 0.51
N THR A 41 -4.12 42.66 1.09
CA THR A 41 -2.80 43.06 1.61
C THR A 41 -2.94 43.66 3.01
N GLY A 42 -2.01 43.34 3.92
CA GLY A 42 -2.05 43.82 5.30
C GLY A 42 -1.00 43.18 6.19
N PRO A 43 -1.08 43.39 7.51
CA PRO A 43 -0.26 42.65 8.46
C PRO A 43 -0.65 41.17 8.43
N LYS A 44 0.31 40.30 8.72
CA LYS A 44 0.13 38.84 8.77
C LYS A 44 -1.19 38.36 9.41
N PRO A 45 -1.59 38.81 10.62
CA PRO A 45 -2.85 38.38 11.22
C PRO A 45 -4.09 38.71 10.37
N ALA A 46 -4.12 39.87 9.71
CA ALA A 46 -5.25 40.24 8.85
C ALA A 46 -5.32 39.38 7.58
N CYS A 47 -4.18 39.05 6.98
CA CYS A 47 -4.11 38.15 5.83
C CYS A 47 -4.53 36.72 6.21
N LEU A 48 -4.09 36.21 7.36
CA LEU A 48 -4.47 34.88 7.83
C LEU A 48 -5.96 34.78 8.17
N GLU A 49 -6.54 35.79 8.83
CA GLU A 49 -7.99 35.85 9.10
C GLU A 49 -8.80 35.88 7.79
N HIS A 50 -8.31 36.59 6.77
CA HIS A 50 -8.94 36.55 5.46
C HIS A 50 -8.92 35.14 4.86
N ILE A 51 -7.76 34.47 4.86
CA ILE A 51 -7.59 33.11 4.34
C ILE A 51 -8.53 32.14 5.04
N ASP A 52 -8.60 32.18 6.37
CA ASP A 52 -9.50 31.33 7.17
C ASP A 52 -10.98 31.50 6.77
N ARG A 53 -11.38 32.73 6.44
CA ARG A 53 -12.74 33.04 5.99
C ARG A 53 -13.05 32.57 4.57
N VAL A 54 -12.09 32.67 3.65
CA VAL A 54 -12.34 32.39 2.22
C VAL A 54 -11.99 30.96 1.80
N TRP A 55 -11.03 30.33 2.48
CA TRP A 55 -10.57 28.98 2.16
C TRP A 55 -11.42 27.91 2.84
N THR A 56 -12.69 27.84 2.41
CA THR A 56 -13.69 26.94 3.01
C THR A 56 -13.57 25.49 2.56
N ASP A 57 -12.91 25.24 1.42
CA ASP A 57 -12.65 23.91 0.88
C ASP A 57 -11.15 23.76 0.59
N MET A 58 -10.46 23.02 1.45
CA MET A 58 -9.02 22.77 1.34
C MET A 58 -8.66 21.67 0.33
N ARG A 59 -9.65 21.08 -0.37
CA ARG A 59 -9.38 20.07 -1.39
C ARG A 59 -8.76 20.74 -2.63
N PRO A 60 -7.63 20.22 -3.14
CA PRO A 60 -7.02 20.74 -4.37
C PRO A 60 -8.01 20.73 -5.54
N LEU A 61 -7.93 21.73 -6.41
CA LEU A 61 -8.79 21.84 -7.61
C LEU A 61 -8.80 20.55 -8.45
N SER A 62 -7.64 19.91 -8.59
CA SER A 62 -7.47 18.65 -9.33
C SER A 62 -8.34 17.52 -8.75
N LEU A 63 -8.41 17.42 -7.42
CA LEU A 63 -9.24 16.43 -6.73
C LEU A 63 -10.73 16.74 -6.91
N ARG A 64 -11.11 18.02 -6.83
CA ARG A 64 -12.51 18.44 -7.04
C ARG A 64 -12.98 18.11 -8.45
N LYS A 65 -12.16 18.38 -9.47
CA LYS A 65 -12.44 18.02 -10.86
C LYS A 65 -12.60 16.51 -11.05
N PHE A 66 -11.70 15.71 -10.47
CA PHE A 66 -11.80 14.26 -10.54
C PHE A 66 -13.10 13.72 -9.89
N MET A 67 -13.49 14.28 -8.74
CA MET A 67 -14.76 13.89 -8.09
C MET A 67 -16.00 14.34 -8.85
N GLU A 68 -15.99 15.53 -9.47
CA GLU A 68 -17.08 16.01 -10.33
C GLU A 68 -17.22 15.16 -11.60
N GLU A 69 -16.10 14.77 -12.20
CA GLU A 69 -16.07 13.85 -13.33
C GLU A 69 -16.64 12.48 -12.96
N MET A 70 -16.25 11.90 -11.82
CA MET A 70 -16.84 10.65 -11.32
C MET A 70 -18.33 10.78 -10.96
N ALA A 71 -18.77 11.92 -10.44
CA ALA A 71 -20.17 12.16 -10.09
C ALA A 71 -21.07 12.40 -11.31
N SER A 72 -20.50 12.94 -12.40
CA SER A 72 -21.20 13.15 -13.67
C SER A 72 -21.11 11.93 -14.60
N ALA A 73 -20.21 10.98 -14.33
CA ALA A 73 -20.22 9.70 -14.99
C ALA A 73 -21.58 9.02 -14.72
N PRO A 74 -22.23 8.44 -15.74
CA PRO A 74 -23.41 7.63 -15.49
C PRO A 74 -23.02 6.55 -14.48
N ALA A 75 -23.89 6.31 -13.50
CA ALA A 75 -23.75 5.14 -12.65
C ALA A 75 -23.54 3.93 -13.57
N PRO A 76 -22.56 3.05 -13.30
CA PRO A 76 -22.40 1.84 -14.08
C PRO A 76 -23.78 1.18 -14.13
N THR A 77 -24.27 0.95 -15.35
CA THR A 77 -25.54 0.26 -15.53
C THR A 77 -25.40 -1.11 -14.88
N GLU A 78 -26.45 -1.66 -14.28
CA GLU A 78 -26.44 -3.02 -13.69
C GLU A 78 -26.05 -4.11 -14.72
N GLU A 79 -25.94 -3.76 -16.00
CA GLU A 79 -25.49 -4.58 -17.12
C GLU A 79 -24.00 -4.39 -17.48
N ASP A 80 -23.30 -3.42 -16.87
CA ASP A 80 -21.85 -3.53 -16.67
C ASP A 80 -21.65 -4.46 -15.46
N GLU A 81 -22.09 -5.70 -15.64
CA GLU A 81 -21.44 -6.81 -14.94
C GLU A 81 -19.95 -6.57 -15.20
N PHE A 82 -19.18 -6.30 -14.14
CA PHE A 82 -17.76 -6.55 -14.24
C PHE A 82 -17.69 -7.98 -14.78
N ASP A 83 -17.27 -8.14 -16.03
CA ASP A 83 -16.86 -9.43 -16.57
C ASP A 83 -15.64 -9.85 -15.72
N ASP A 84 -15.90 -10.27 -14.47
CA ASP A 84 -15.04 -11.07 -13.62
C ASP A 84 -15.09 -12.51 -14.15
N ASP A 85 -14.99 -12.65 -15.47
CA ASP A 85 -14.66 -13.90 -16.16
C ASP A 85 -13.17 -14.28 -15.94
N GLY A 86 -12.46 -13.52 -15.10
CA GLY A 86 -11.18 -13.92 -14.57
C GLY A 86 -11.39 -14.86 -13.41
N GLU A 87 -11.08 -16.15 -13.58
CA GLU A 87 -11.01 -17.10 -12.47
C GLU A 87 -10.31 -16.45 -11.25
N SER A 88 -11.00 -16.44 -10.10
CA SER A 88 -10.46 -15.97 -8.82
C SER A 88 -9.02 -16.45 -8.64
N LEU A 89 -8.16 -15.60 -8.09
CA LEU A 89 -6.78 -15.97 -7.81
C LEU A 89 -6.71 -17.22 -6.92
N VAL A 90 -7.69 -17.41 -6.02
CA VAL A 90 -7.86 -18.63 -5.24
C VAL A 90 -8.10 -19.83 -6.14
N SER A 91 -9.06 -19.75 -7.07
CA SER A 91 -9.33 -20.82 -8.03
C SER A 91 -8.09 -21.17 -8.85
N ARG A 92 -7.37 -20.16 -9.37
CA ARG A 92 -6.15 -20.37 -10.15
C ARG A 92 -5.04 -21.04 -9.36
N LEU A 93 -4.78 -20.57 -8.14
CA LEU A 93 -3.70 -21.10 -7.29
C LEU A 93 -4.08 -22.40 -6.56
N SER A 94 -5.36 -22.77 -6.56
CA SER A 94 -5.84 -24.07 -6.07
C SER A 94 -5.77 -25.15 -7.15
N ASN A 95 -5.67 -24.76 -8.42
CA ASN A 95 -5.60 -25.67 -9.56
C ASN A 95 -4.15 -26.11 -9.85
N GLY A 96 -3.65 -27.00 -9.00
CA GLY A 96 -2.35 -27.64 -9.16
C GLY A 96 -1.23 -26.96 -8.38
N ASP A 97 0.00 -27.42 -8.60
CA ASP A 97 1.19 -26.88 -7.93
C ASP A 97 1.84 -25.77 -8.75
N HIS A 98 2.14 -24.66 -8.10
CA HIS A 98 2.76 -23.49 -8.71
C HIS A 98 4.17 -23.28 -8.19
N PRO A 99 5.11 -22.77 -9.02
CA PRO A 99 6.45 -22.44 -8.56
C PRO A 99 6.41 -21.24 -7.61
N VAL A 100 6.88 -21.49 -6.40
CA VAL A 100 6.92 -20.51 -5.32
C VAL A 100 8.35 -20.26 -4.86
N GLU A 101 8.57 -19.11 -4.25
CA GLU A 101 9.78 -18.80 -3.53
C GLU A 101 9.49 -18.12 -2.21
N VAL A 102 10.34 -18.34 -1.22
CA VAL A 102 10.23 -17.65 0.06
C VAL A 102 10.92 -16.30 -0.03
N THR A 103 10.18 -15.24 0.26
CA THR A 103 10.70 -13.88 0.35
C THR A 103 11.03 -13.55 1.81
N ILE A 104 12.29 -13.29 2.11
CA ILE A 104 12.73 -12.80 3.44
C ILE A 104 13.58 -11.54 3.23
N ARG A 105 13.47 -10.59 4.16
CA ARG A 105 14.23 -9.34 4.20
C ARG A 105 14.91 -9.22 5.58
N PRO A 106 16.15 -8.73 5.67
CA PRO A 106 16.96 -8.16 4.58
C PRO A 106 17.63 -9.21 3.69
N GLU A 107 17.95 -10.39 4.23
CA GLU A 107 18.71 -11.43 3.52
C GLU A 107 17.95 -12.76 3.48
N ARG A 108 17.95 -13.41 2.32
CA ARG A 108 17.27 -14.67 2.06
C ARG A 108 18.19 -15.85 2.42
N THR A 109 18.36 -16.11 3.71
CA THR A 109 19.23 -17.17 4.24
C THR A 109 18.41 -18.24 5.00
N PRO A 110 18.93 -19.49 5.12
CA PRO A 110 18.27 -20.55 5.89
C PRO A 110 18.04 -20.17 7.35
N ALA A 111 19.00 -19.49 7.98
CA ALA A 111 18.85 -19.00 9.36
C ALA A 111 17.72 -17.97 9.47
N ALA A 112 17.60 -17.04 8.53
CA ALA A 112 16.52 -16.06 8.52
C ALA A 112 15.15 -16.71 8.27
N LEU A 113 15.10 -17.77 7.47
CA LEU A 113 13.89 -18.57 7.27
C LEU A 113 13.49 -19.29 8.56
N HIS A 114 14.45 -19.89 9.26
CA HIS A 114 14.19 -20.53 10.56
C HIS A 114 13.59 -19.52 11.55
N GLU A 115 14.17 -18.32 11.66
CA GLU A 115 13.64 -17.26 12.53
C GLU A 115 12.22 -16.82 12.13
N ALA A 116 11.94 -16.71 10.83
CA ALA A 116 10.60 -16.38 10.33
C ALA A 116 9.56 -17.47 10.67
N ILE A 117 9.97 -18.73 10.61
CA ILE A 117 9.15 -19.88 11.02
C ILE A 117 8.88 -19.84 12.53
N GLU A 118 9.88 -19.54 13.36
CA GLU A 118 9.72 -19.38 14.81
C GLU A 118 8.77 -18.22 15.18
N ARG A 119 8.76 -17.15 14.37
CA ARG A 119 7.80 -16.05 14.49
C ARG A 119 6.39 -16.42 14.01
N GLY A 120 6.23 -17.55 13.32
CA GLY A 120 4.94 -18.07 12.84
C GLY A 120 4.39 -17.36 11.61
N TYR A 121 5.22 -16.62 10.86
CA TYR A 121 4.77 -15.86 9.70
C TYR A 121 5.86 -15.75 8.63
N VAL A 122 5.51 -16.08 7.38
CA VAL A 122 6.42 -16.07 6.23
C VAL A 122 5.75 -15.44 5.00
N PHE A 123 6.55 -14.90 4.09
CA PHE A 123 6.07 -14.46 2.78
C PHE A 123 6.42 -15.50 1.71
N ILE A 124 5.42 -15.90 0.94
CA ILE A 124 5.55 -16.86 -0.16
C ILE A 124 5.13 -16.16 -1.44
N ARG A 125 6.06 -16.07 -2.39
CA ARG A 125 5.84 -15.45 -3.69
C ARG A 125 5.58 -16.52 -4.75
N PHE A 126 4.41 -16.48 -5.36
CA PHE A 126 4.05 -17.23 -6.55
C PHE A 126 4.62 -16.51 -7.77
N THR A 127 5.55 -17.16 -8.46
CA THR A 127 6.39 -16.50 -9.47
C THR A 127 5.79 -16.46 -10.88
N GLN A 128 4.78 -17.29 -11.13
CA GLN A 128 4.10 -17.41 -12.43
C GLN A 128 2.84 -16.56 -12.56
N THR A 129 2.47 -15.79 -11.55
CA THR A 129 1.37 -14.82 -11.67
C THR A 129 1.86 -13.52 -12.30
N ASP A 130 0.96 -12.75 -12.94
CA ASP A 130 1.33 -11.49 -13.59
C ASP A 130 1.83 -10.48 -12.54
N GLY A 131 3.09 -10.08 -12.64
CA GLY A 131 3.78 -9.26 -11.64
C GLY A 131 4.31 -10.01 -10.39
N GLY A 132 3.97 -11.28 -10.22
CA GLY A 132 4.31 -12.09 -9.04
C GLY A 132 3.42 -11.78 -7.84
N THR A 133 2.83 -12.81 -7.24
CA THR A 133 1.90 -12.67 -6.11
C THR A 133 2.62 -13.04 -4.84
N GLU A 134 2.82 -12.07 -3.94
CA GLU A 134 3.38 -12.31 -2.62
C GLU A 134 2.28 -12.46 -1.58
N LEU A 135 2.21 -13.63 -0.95
CA LEU A 135 1.21 -13.96 0.07
C LEU A 135 1.88 -14.06 1.44
N GLY A 136 1.35 -13.32 2.40
CA GLY A 136 1.72 -13.45 3.80
C GLY A 136 0.98 -14.60 4.45
N VAL A 137 1.70 -15.65 4.83
CA VAL A 137 1.12 -16.89 5.34
C VAL A 137 1.40 -16.99 6.84
N ARG A 138 0.35 -17.08 7.65
CA ARG A 138 0.46 -17.37 9.08
C ARG A 138 0.59 -18.87 9.26
N LEU A 139 1.77 -19.33 9.65
CA LEU A 139 2.09 -20.75 9.73
C LEU A 139 1.30 -21.44 10.82
N ASP A 140 0.88 -22.67 10.54
CA ASP A 140 0.39 -23.63 11.52
C ASP A 140 1.54 -24.59 11.88
N PRO A 141 2.16 -24.46 13.06
CA PRO A 141 3.29 -25.31 13.46
C PRO A 141 2.95 -26.80 13.48
N ALA A 142 1.68 -27.18 13.68
CA ALA A 142 1.27 -28.57 13.70
C ALA A 142 1.15 -29.18 12.28
N ALA A 143 0.99 -28.32 11.26
CA ALA A 143 0.86 -28.73 9.87
C ALA A 143 2.13 -28.50 9.03
N CYS A 144 3.15 -27.85 9.59
CA CYS A 144 4.46 -27.70 8.97
C CYS A 144 5.32 -28.96 9.19
N ASP A 145 6.06 -29.38 8.16
CA ASP A 145 7.07 -30.43 8.26
C ASP A 145 8.47 -29.85 8.02
N LEU A 146 9.25 -29.77 9.10
CA LEU A 146 10.63 -29.29 9.08
C LEU A 146 11.64 -30.43 9.31
N SER A 147 11.19 -31.69 9.36
CA SER A 147 12.03 -32.82 9.76
C SER A 147 13.19 -33.09 8.79
N GLY A 148 13.04 -32.70 7.52
CA GLY A 148 14.06 -32.81 6.49
C GLY A 148 15.02 -31.62 6.41
N ALA A 149 14.94 -30.65 7.31
CA ALA A 149 15.73 -29.43 7.28
C ALA A 149 17.08 -29.55 7.98
N ASP A 150 18.13 -29.08 7.32
CA ASP A 150 19.38 -28.65 7.97
C ASP A 150 19.57 -27.16 7.71
N PHE A 151 19.15 -26.33 8.67
CA PHE A 151 19.22 -24.87 8.57
C PHE A 151 20.66 -24.35 8.74
N ASP A 152 21.55 -25.10 9.37
CA ASP A 152 22.96 -24.74 9.52
C ASP A 152 23.74 -24.98 8.22
N ALA A 153 23.50 -26.12 7.56
CA ALA A 153 24.09 -26.44 6.25
C ALA A 153 23.34 -25.78 5.07
N GLY A 154 22.11 -25.31 5.29
CA GLY A 154 21.24 -24.78 4.23
C GLY A 154 20.79 -25.85 3.24
N THR A 155 20.56 -27.07 3.71
CA THR A 155 20.20 -28.22 2.85
C THR A 155 18.94 -28.89 3.33
N GLY A 156 18.24 -29.55 2.41
CA GLY A 156 17.02 -30.29 2.71
C GLY A 156 15.76 -29.57 2.25
N ARG A 157 14.63 -30.21 2.48
CA ARG A 157 13.32 -29.76 2.01
C ARG A 157 12.36 -29.66 3.18
N ILE A 158 11.60 -28.58 3.21
CA ILE A 158 10.59 -28.31 4.23
C ILE A 158 9.23 -28.13 3.58
N THR A 159 8.17 -28.41 4.34
CA THR A 159 6.79 -28.09 3.96
C THR A 159 6.25 -27.06 4.94
N LEU A 160 5.92 -25.89 4.42
CA LEU A 160 5.31 -24.79 5.16
C LEU A 160 3.81 -24.79 4.86
N THR A 161 3.01 -24.88 5.91
CA THR A 161 1.56 -24.87 5.82
C THR A 161 1.02 -23.78 6.73
N GLY A 162 0.09 -22.98 6.24
CA GLY A 162 -0.53 -21.94 7.04
C GLY A 162 -1.78 -21.36 6.43
N ASP A 163 -2.48 -20.57 7.23
CA ASP A 163 -3.76 -19.98 6.84
C ASP A 163 -3.59 -18.50 6.48
N LEU A 164 -4.37 -18.04 5.52
CA LEU A 164 -4.51 -16.64 5.16
C LEU A 164 -5.93 -16.37 4.64
N THR A 165 -6.25 -15.10 4.40
CA THR A 165 -7.50 -14.70 3.75
C THR A 165 -7.16 -14.00 2.46
N LEU A 166 -7.71 -14.49 1.34
CA LEU A 166 -7.52 -13.93 0.00
C LEU A 166 -8.90 -13.67 -0.60
N ASP A 167 -9.15 -12.45 -1.09
CA ASP A 167 -10.46 -12.04 -1.64
C ASP A 167 -11.65 -12.36 -0.71
N PHE A 168 -11.45 -12.15 0.61
CA PHE A 168 -12.40 -12.48 1.69
C PHE A 168 -12.67 -13.98 1.91
N GLU A 169 -11.99 -14.86 1.17
CA GLU A 169 -12.07 -16.31 1.33
C GLU A 169 -10.94 -16.80 2.24
N PRO A 170 -11.25 -17.53 3.33
CA PRO A 170 -10.24 -18.18 4.15
C PRO A 170 -9.61 -19.34 3.36
N VAL A 171 -8.31 -19.27 3.13
CA VAL A 171 -7.56 -20.27 2.38
C VAL A 171 -6.36 -20.77 3.18
N ARG A 172 -6.00 -22.02 2.93
CA ARG A 172 -4.79 -22.65 3.44
C ARG A 172 -3.77 -22.76 2.32
N CYS A 173 -2.59 -22.19 2.55
CA CYS A 173 -1.45 -22.29 1.66
C CYS A 173 -0.52 -23.41 2.13
N THR A 174 -0.14 -24.28 1.21
CA THR A 174 0.87 -25.33 1.43
C THR A 174 2.00 -25.13 0.43
N ALA A 175 3.25 -25.04 0.91
CA ALA A 175 4.41 -24.81 0.07
C ALA A 175 5.60 -25.70 0.50
N GLY A 176 6.07 -26.53 -0.43
CA GLY A 176 7.27 -27.35 -0.27
C GLY A 176 8.51 -26.63 -0.80
N ILE A 177 9.41 -26.20 0.09
CA ILE A 177 10.56 -25.34 -0.20
C ILE A 177 11.88 -26.10 -0.03
N ASP A 178 12.78 -25.96 -1.00
CA ASP A 178 14.18 -26.39 -0.89
C ASP A 178 15.00 -25.31 -0.19
N LEU A 179 15.74 -25.67 0.86
CA LEU A 179 16.51 -24.72 1.67
C LEU A 179 17.75 -24.18 0.97
N ALA A 180 18.30 -24.87 -0.03
CA ALA A 180 19.48 -24.40 -0.75
C ALA A 180 19.10 -23.32 -1.78
N THR A 181 17.95 -23.47 -2.44
CA THR A 181 17.48 -22.51 -3.46
C THR A 181 16.46 -21.51 -2.93
N MET A 182 15.84 -21.79 -1.79
CA MET A 182 14.70 -21.07 -1.21
C MET A 182 13.47 -21.03 -2.13
N THR A 183 13.41 -21.96 -3.09
CA THR A 183 12.32 -22.09 -4.07
C THR A 183 11.65 -23.45 -3.95
N GLY A 184 10.49 -23.60 -4.54
CA GLY A 184 9.77 -24.86 -4.51
C GLY A 184 8.42 -24.79 -5.19
N THR A 185 7.49 -25.59 -4.70
CA THR A 185 6.13 -25.69 -5.25
C THR A 185 5.12 -25.44 -4.14
N GLY A 186 4.06 -24.69 -4.44
CA GLY A 186 2.98 -24.45 -3.50
C GLY A 186 1.64 -24.28 -4.19
N HIS A 187 0.58 -24.48 -3.43
CA HIS A 187 -0.80 -24.38 -3.87
C HIS A 187 -1.67 -23.82 -2.74
N LEU A 188 -2.84 -23.33 -3.10
CA LEU A 188 -3.89 -22.94 -2.16
C LEU A 188 -4.96 -24.03 -2.07
N SER A 189 -5.65 -24.05 -0.94
CA SER A 189 -6.84 -24.87 -0.74
C SER A 189 -7.84 -24.03 0.04
N VAL A 190 -9.10 -24.01 -0.38
CA VAL A 190 -10.16 -23.33 0.36
C VAL A 190 -10.29 -24.01 1.72
N SER A 191 -10.17 -23.24 2.79
CA SER A 191 -10.40 -23.72 4.15
C SER A 191 -11.81 -23.33 4.57
N GLU A 192 -12.50 -24.17 5.33
CA GLU A 192 -13.76 -23.74 5.93
C GLU A 192 -13.51 -22.55 6.86
N PRO A 193 -14.36 -21.50 6.85
CA PRO A 193 -14.24 -20.41 7.80
C PRO A 193 -14.29 -20.98 9.22
N ALA A 194 -13.34 -20.58 10.05
CA ALA A 194 -13.40 -20.89 11.47
C ALA A 194 -14.70 -20.30 12.04
N ALA A 195 -15.60 -21.18 12.48
CA ALA A 195 -16.92 -20.84 13.04
C ALA A 195 -16.80 -20.09 14.38
#